data_AF-A0A4R5VV11-F1
#
_entry.id   AF-A0A4R5VV11-F1
#
_cell.length_a   1.000
_cell.length_b   1.000
_cell.length_c   1.000
_cell.angle_alpha   90.00
_cell.angle_beta   90.00
_cell.angle_gamma   90.00
#
_symmetry.space_group_name_H-M   'P 1'
#
loop_
_entity.id
_entity.type
_entity.pdbx_description
1 polymer ?
#
loop_
_entity_poly.entity_id
_entity_poly.type
_entity_poly.pdbx_seq_one_letter_code
_entity_poly.pdbx_strand_id
1 'polypeptide(L)' 'MAEEKSTNENGKEKASVANVQLDELVEIKTGEYKGKKAKVIQVRDNSVIVELGMKTKAGEPVLTVVNHKNYKKLNK' A
#
# COMPACT_ATOMS: atom_id res chain seq x y z
N MET A 1 -16.51 -36.16 -0.32
CA MET A 1 -15.28 -35.35 -0.37
C MET A 1 -15.52 -34.12 0.47
N ALA A 2 -15.12 -34.20 1.74
CA ALA A 2 -14.84 -33.01 2.52
C ALA A 2 -13.61 -32.34 1.88
N GLU A 3 -13.68 -31.04 1.66
CA GLU A 3 -12.69 -30.12 2.19
C GLU A 3 -13.30 -28.72 2.25
N GLU A 4 -13.27 -28.19 3.48
CA GLU A 4 -13.78 -26.89 3.88
C GLU A 4 -12.81 -25.77 3.51
N LYS A 5 -13.31 -24.55 3.72
CA LYS A 5 -12.61 -23.33 4.12
C LYS A 5 -11.87 -22.54 3.03
N SER A 6 -12.46 -21.38 2.75
CA SER A 6 -11.86 -20.17 3.31
C SER A 6 -12.94 -19.24 3.85
N THR A 7 -13.18 -19.40 5.15
CA THR A 7 -13.67 -18.35 6.04
C THR A 7 -12.73 -17.15 5.94
N ASN A 8 -13.23 -15.92 5.75
CA ASN A 8 -13.14 -14.94 6.84
C ASN A 8 -14.04 -13.73 6.60
N GLU A 9 -15.04 -13.62 7.46
CA GLU A 9 -15.63 -12.36 7.88
C GLU A 9 -14.60 -11.61 8.74
N ASN A 10 -14.36 -10.33 8.45
CA ASN A 10 -14.18 -9.29 9.45
C ASN A 10 -14.02 -7.96 8.69
N GLY A 11 -14.79 -6.92 8.99
CA GLY A 11 -15.01 -6.43 10.34
C GLY A 11 -14.50 -4.99 10.31
N LYS A 12 -15.40 -4.08 10.62
CA LYS A 12 -15.15 -2.65 10.82
C LYS A 12 -13.84 -2.45 11.61
N GLU A 13 -13.11 -1.38 11.33
CA GLU A 13 -12.85 -0.34 12.34
C GLU A 13 -11.89 0.75 11.86
N LYS A 14 -12.37 1.99 12.07
CA LYS A 14 -11.62 3.19 12.46
C LYS A 14 -10.48 3.62 11.56
N ALA A 15 -10.79 4.69 10.84
CA ALA A 15 -9.86 5.73 10.40
C ALA A 15 -8.89 6.11 11.54
N SER A 16 -7.82 5.34 11.65
CA SER A 16 -6.67 5.66 12.47
C SER A 16 -5.72 6.32 11.49
N VAL A 17 -5.48 7.62 11.67
CA VAL A 17 -4.48 8.39 10.94
C VAL A 17 -3.28 7.49 10.69
N ALA A 18 -3.07 7.14 9.42
CA ALA A 18 -2.27 6.00 9.03
C ALA A 18 -0.79 6.30 9.28
N ASN A 19 -0.33 6.14 10.53
CA ASN A 19 1.08 6.20 10.95
C ASN A 19 1.85 5.10 10.24
N VAL A 20 2.18 5.30 8.97
CA VAL A 20 2.99 4.37 8.19
C VAL A 20 4.45 4.66 8.52
N GLN A 21 5.27 3.62 8.58
CA GLN A 21 6.71 3.75 8.85
C GLN A 21 7.50 3.60 7.54
N LEU A 22 8.77 4.00 7.57
CA LEU A 22 9.69 3.64 6.51
C LEU A 22 9.77 2.12 6.38
N ASP A 23 9.98 1.64 5.16
CA ASP A 23 10.11 0.23 4.78
C ASP A 23 8.80 -0.59 4.78
N GLU A 24 7.67 0.00 5.17
CA GLU A 24 6.36 -0.67 5.15
C GLU A 24 5.79 -0.85 3.73
N LEU A 25 5.00 -1.91 3.55
CA LEU A 25 4.26 -2.18 2.32
C LEU A 25 2.86 -1.56 2.38
N VAL A 26 2.55 -0.73 1.39
CA VAL A 26 1.23 -0.13 1.21
C VAL A 26 0.64 -0.49 -0.14
N GLU A 27 -0.67 -0.58 -0.21
CA GLU A 27 -1.41 -0.77 -1.45
C GLU A 27 -2.06 0.53 -1.86
N ILE A 28 -1.82 0.96 -3.09
CA ILE A 28 -2.43 2.18 -3.63
C ILE A 28 -3.90 1.91 -3.97
N LYS A 29 -4.81 2.73 -3.43
CA LYS A 29 -6.26 2.60 -3.64
C LYS A 29 -6.78 3.37 -4.86
N THR A 30 -6.06 4.39 -5.29
CA THR A 30 -6.52 5.36 -6.30
C THR A 30 -5.38 5.82 -7.22
N GLY A 31 -5.73 6.26 -8.43
CA GLY A 31 -4.76 6.74 -9.43
C GLY A 31 -4.25 5.66 -10.39
N GLU A 32 -3.24 6.01 -11.20
CA GLU A 32 -2.65 5.16 -12.25
C GLU A 32 -2.08 3.84 -11.71
N TYR A 33 -1.69 3.83 -10.43
CA TYR A 33 -1.07 2.70 -9.75
C TYR A 33 -2.02 1.96 -8.80
N LYS A 34 -3.33 2.14 -8.96
CA LYS A 34 -4.35 1.46 -8.13
C LYS A 34 -4.16 -0.07 -8.13
N GLY A 35 -4.19 -0.67 -6.94
CA GLY A 35 -4.00 -2.11 -6.73
C GLY A 35 -2.54 -2.55 -6.72
N LYS A 36 -1.58 -1.64 -6.98
CA LYS A 36 -0.17 -1.97 -6.83
C LYS A 36 0.27 -1.85 -5.38
N LYS A 37 1.15 -2.77 -5.00
CA LYS A 37 1.91 -2.73 -3.76
C LYS A 37 3.13 -1.86 -3.98
N ALA A 38 3.41 -1.01 -3.00
CA ALA A 38 4.54 -0.10 -3.01
C ALA A 38 5.19 -0.08 -1.64
N LYS A 39 6.50 0.10 -1.62
CA LYS A 39 7.29 0.17 -0.39
C LYS A 39 7.51 1.62 0.00
N VAL A 40 7.18 1.98 1.24
CA VAL A 40 7.36 3.36 1.73
C VAL A 40 8.85 3.62 1.93
N ILE A 41 9.39 4.59 1.19
CA ILE A 41 10.79 5.02 1.33
C ILE A 41 10.94 6.29 2.16
N GLN A 42 9.88 7.10 2.25
CA GLN A 42 9.88 8.32 3.05
C GLN A 42 8.47 8.67 3.48
N VAL A 43 8.31 9.10 4.73
CA VAL A 43 7.04 9.56 5.28
C VAL A 43 7.16 11.07 5.49
N ARG A 44 6.15 11.81 5.02
CA ARG A 44 5.96 13.24 5.26
C ARG A 44 4.64 13.42 6.03
N ASP A 45 4.35 14.64 6.47
CA ASP A 45 3.17 14.92 7.31
C ASP A 45 1.83 14.70 6.61
N ASN A 46 1.77 14.87 5.28
CA ASN A 46 0.53 14.78 4.49
C ASN A 46 0.61 13.77 3.33
N SER A 47 1.79 13.17 3.12
CA SER A 47 2.02 12.23 2.05
C SER A 47 3.19 11.29 2.36
N VAL A 48 3.25 10.18 1.65
CA VAL A 48 4.33 9.21 1.70
C VAL A 48 4.91 9.04 0.31
N ILE A 49 6.21 8.91 0.24
CA ILE A 49 6.89 8.52 -0.98
C ILE A 49 7.01 7.01 -0.96
N VAL A 50 6.55 6.38 -2.03
CA VAL A 50 6.55 4.94 -2.18
C VAL A 50 7.26 4.54 -3.46
N GLU A 51 7.99 3.45 -3.39
CA GLU A 51 8.61 2.79 -4.53
C GLU A 51 7.71 1.64 -4.97
N LEU A 52 7.23 1.71 -6.21
CA LEU A 52 6.39 0.68 -6.85
C LEU A 52 7.22 -0.46 -7.46
N GLY A 53 8.54 -0.40 -7.33
CA GLY A 53 9.51 -1.29 -7.95
C GLY A 53 10.06 -0.74 -9.27
N MET A 54 10.87 -1.54 -9.96
CA MET A 54 11.52 -1.15 -11.21
C MET A 54 10.60 -1.39 -12.41
N LYS A 55 10.42 -0.36 -13.27
CA LYS A 55 9.81 -0.59 -14.58
C LYS A 55 10.87 -1.25 -15.47
N THR A 56 10.69 -2.54 -15.73
CA THR A 56 11.59 -3.39 -16.55
C THR A 56 11.91 -2.82 -17.93
N LYS A 57 11.12 -1.86 -18.44
CA LYS A 57 11.35 -1.20 -19.73
C LYS A 57 12.35 -0.04 -19.71
N ALA A 58 12.56 0.62 -18.58
CA ALA A 58 13.37 1.83 -18.50
C ALA A 58 14.56 1.70 -17.54
N GLY A 59 14.60 0.64 -16.71
CA GLY A 59 15.62 0.48 -15.68
C GLY A 59 15.47 1.48 -14.52
N GLU A 60 14.47 2.36 -14.55
CA GLU A 60 14.24 3.36 -13.52
C GLU A 60 13.28 2.83 -12.43
N PRO A 61 13.60 3.09 -11.14
CA PRO A 61 12.69 2.83 -10.04
C PRO A 61 11.47 3.76 -10.16
N VAL A 62 10.27 3.18 -10.08
CA VAL A 62 9.03 3.94 -10.13
C VAL A 62 8.72 4.47 -8.74
N LEU A 63 9.18 5.70 -8.50
CA LEU A 63 8.88 6.46 -7.29
C LEU A 63 7.59 7.25 -7.48
N THR A 64 6.71 7.24 -6.48
CA THR A 64 5.51 8.06 -6.51
C THR A 64 5.18 8.61 -5.13
N VAL A 65 4.51 9.76 -5.11
CA VAL A 65 4.04 10.40 -3.89
C VAL A 65 2.56 10.09 -3.73
N VAL A 66 2.19 9.49 -2.60
CA VAL A 66 0.82 9.08 -2.30
C VAL A 66 0.37 9.77 -1.02
N ASN A 67 -0.83 10.34 -1.05
CA ASN A 67 -1.44 10.91 0.14
C ASN A 67 -1.88 9.78 1.10
N HIS A 68 -1.85 10.02 2.42
CA HIS A 68 -2.39 9.11 3.45
C HIS A 68 -3.84 8.65 3.21
N LYS A 69 -4.63 9.40 2.44
CA LYS A 69 -6.00 9.01 2.05
C LYS A 69 -6.06 8.01 0.89
N ASN A 70 -5.01 7.96 0.06
CA ASN A 70 -5.00 7.25 -1.23
C ASN A 70 -4.29 5.89 -1.18
N TYR A 71 -3.84 5.43 -0.01
CA TYR A 71 -3.30 4.08 0.17
C TYR A 71 -3.96 3.34 1.33
N LYS A 72 -3.79 2.02 1.35
CA LYS A 72 -4.11 1.14 2.46
C LYS A 72 -2.82 0.54 2.98
N LYS A 73 -2.63 0.51 4.30
CA LYS A 73 -1.57 -0.34 4.88
C LYS A 73 -1.98 -1.79 4.74
N LEU A 74 -1.05 -2.63 4.29
CA LEU A 74 -1.16 -4.06 4.39
C LEU A 74 -0.54 -4.44 5.73
N ASN A 75 -1.34 -4.50 6.78
CA ASN A 75 -0.86 -5.02 8.07
C ASN A 75 -0.37 -6.46 7.87
N LYS A 76 0.77 -6.77 8.49
CA LYS A 76 1.38 -8.10 8.51
C LYS A 76 0.76 -8.97 9.60
#